data_AF-A0A7W0QZ66-F1
#
_entry.id   AF-A0A7W0QZ66-F1
#
_cell.length_a   1.000
_cell.length_b   1.000
_cell.length_c   1.000
_cell.angle_alpha   90.00
_cell.angle_beta   90.00
_cell.angle_gamma   90.00
#
_symmetry.space_group_name_H-M   'P 1'
#
loop_
_entity.id
_entity.type
_entity.pdbx_description
1 polymer ?
#
loop_
_entity_poly.entity_id
_entity_poly.type
_entity_poly.pdbx_seq_one_letter_code
_entity_poly.pdbx_strand_id
1 'polypeptide(L)' 'MRDASAGGIEVLLLRRTARAAFAAGMYVYPGGRVDDADGAADVEQWCDGLDDATASAQLGVDRGGLAYWVAAARE' A
#
# COMPACT_ATOMS: atom_id res chain seq x y z
N MET A 1 12.10 -5.68 6.42
CA MET A 1 13.50 -5.16 6.47
C MET A 1 13.61 -4.23 7.66
N ARG A 2 14.77 -4.17 8.32
CA ARG A 2 15.02 -3.27 9.46
C ARG A 2 16.15 -2.33 9.10
N ASP A 3 15.94 -1.04 9.34
CA ASP A 3 16.95 -0.01 9.02
C ASP A 3 18.05 0.11 10.09
N ALA A 4 17.76 -0.27 11.34
CA ALA A 4 18.74 -0.33 12.43
C ALA A 4 18.42 -1.44 13.44
N SER A 5 19.44 -1.86 14.18
CA SER A 5 19.37 -2.95 15.17
C SER A 5 18.58 -2.61 16.43
N ALA A 6 18.36 -1.32 16.74
CA ALA A 6 17.51 -0.86 17.83
C ALA A 6 16.81 0.46 17.46
N GLY A 7 15.47 0.48 17.50
CA GLY A 7 14.67 1.69 17.28
C GLY A 7 14.48 2.15 15.82
N GLY A 8 14.95 1.36 14.83
CA GLY A 8 14.74 1.64 13.41
C GLY A 8 13.33 1.27 12.93
N ILE A 9 12.91 1.86 11.81
CA ILE A 9 11.61 1.56 11.19
C ILE A 9 11.59 0.09 10.75
N GLU A 10 10.50 -0.61 11.09
CA GLU A 10 10.22 -1.94 10.61
C GLU A 10 9.27 -1.87 9.42
N VAL A 11 9.70 -2.46 8.32
CA VAL A 11 8.92 -2.51 7.07
C VAL A 11 8.55 -3.94 6.76
N LEU A 12 7.24 -4.20 6.61
CA LEU A 12 6.72 -5.48 6.15
C LEU A 12 7.07 -5.65 4.66
N LEU A 13 7.70 -6.78 4.33
CA LEU A 13 8.04 -7.14 2.95
C LEU A 13 7.55 -8.56 2.67
N LEU A 14 7.08 -8.80 1.46
CA LEU A 14 6.67 -10.12 0.98
C LEU A 14 7.79 -10.76 0.17
N ARG A 15 8.05 -12.05 0.39
CA ARG A 15 8.97 -12.83 -0.44
C ARG A 15 8.20 -13.47 -1.59
N ARG A 16 8.46 -13.05 -2.83
CA ARG A 16 7.77 -13.64 -3.99
C ARG A 16 8.24 -15.06 -4.25
N THR A 17 7.30 -15.90 -4.71
CA THR A 17 7.61 -17.29 -5.08
C THR A 17 8.60 -17.34 -6.25
N ALA A 18 9.38 -18.43 -6.33
CA ALA A 18 10.38 -18.61 -7.39
C ALA A 18 9.76 -18.77 -8.80
N ARG A 19 8.44 -18.92 -8.90
CA ARG A 19 7.68 -19.03 -10.16
C ARG A 19 7.06 -17.72 -10.63
N ALA A 20 7.27 -16.61 -9.92
CA ALA A 20 6.72 -15.32 -10.34
C ALA A 20 7.33 -14.88 -11.69
N ALA A 21 6.48 -14.41 -12.61
CA ALA A 21 6.90 -13.98 -13.94
C ALA A 21 7.84 -12.75 -13.94
N PHE A 22 7.91 -12.03 -12.81
CA PHE A 22 8.80 -10.90 -12.56
C PHE A 22 9.20 -10.88 -11.09
N ALA A 23 10.45 -10.49 -10.78
CA ALA A 23 11.00 -10.42 -9.41
C ALA A 23 10.90 -11.71 -8.57
N ALA A 24 11.04 -12.88 -9.20
CA ALA A 24 11.03 -14.18 -8.54
C ALA A 24 12.09 -14.28 -7.42
N GLY A 25 11.69 -14.71 -6.24
CA GLY A 25 12.58 -14.87 -5.09
C GLY A 25 13.01 -13.58 -4.38
N MET A 26 12.65 -12.41 -4.92
CA MET A 26 12.95 -11.11 -4.31
C MET A 26 11.98 -10.78 -3.16
N TYR A 27 12.45 -9.95 -2.24
CA TYR A 27 11.60 -9.27 -1.26
C TYR A 27 11.07 -7.99 -1.88
N VAL A 28 9.75 -7.83 -1.88
CA VAL A 28 9.05 -6.66 -2.42
C VAL A 28 8.17 -6.05 -1.34
N TYR A 29 7.90 -4.75 -1.45
CA TYR A 29 6.82 -4.15 -0.69
C TYR A 29 5.50 -4.83 -1.08
N PRO A 30 4.60 -5.10 -0.10
CA PRO A 30 3.24 -5.48 -0.41
C PRO A 30 2.67 -4.44 -1.36
N GLY A 31 2.11 -4.88 -2.47
CA GLY A 31 1.68 -3.99 -3.52
C GLY A 31 1.07 -4.73 -4.68
N GLY A 32 -0.14 -4.34 -5.01
CA GLY A 32 -0.88 -4.75 -6.20
C GLY A 32 -1.20 -3.53 -7.07
N ARG A 33 -1.87 -3.77 -8.20
CA ARG A 33 -2.50 -2.68 -8.95
C ARG A 33 -3.68 -2.17 -8.11
N VAL A 34 -3.84 -0.85 -8.02
CA VAL A 34 -5.09 -0.26 -7.51
C VAL A 34 -6.23 -0.74 -8.41
N ASP A 35 -7.22 -1.41 -7.84
CA ASP A 35 -8.42 -1.85 -8.55
C ASP A 35 -9.46 -0.72 -8.53
N ASP A 36 -10.39 -0.71 -9.48
CA ASP A 36 -11.49 0.27 -9.51
C ASP A 36 -12.35 0.19 -8.25
N ALA A 37 -12.41 -0.99 -7.61
CA ALA A 37 -13.07 -1.18 -6.32
C ALA A 37 -12.42 -0.40 -5.16
N ASP A 38 -11.17 0.05 -5.31
CA ASP A 38 -10.41 0.70 -4.24
C ASP A 38 -10.69 2.19 -4.13
N GLY A 39 -11.19 2.77 -5.22
CA GLY A 39 -11.70 4.14 -5.27
C GLY A 39 -13.22 4.22 -5.17
N ALA A 40 -13.90 3.11 -4.83
CA ALA A 40 -15.34 3.10 -4.70
C ALA A 40 -15.78 4.02 -3.54
N ALA A 41 -16.84 4.79 -3.77
CA ALA A 41 -17.29 5.85 -2.85
C ALA A 41 -17.71 5.33 -1.45
N ASP A 42 -17.93 4.03 -1.34
CA ASP A 42 -18.25 3.34 -0.10
C ASP A 42 -17.01 2.97 0.73
N VAL A 43 -15.78 3.07 0.19
CA VAL A 43 -14.55 2.77 0.92
C VAL A 43 -14.24 3.83 1.98
N GLU A 44 -14.49 5.11 1.67
CA GLU A 44 -14.32 6.22 2.63
C GLU A 44 -15.12 6.01 3.93
N GLN A 45 -16.30 5.40 3.85
CA GLN A 45 -17.14 5.17 5.04
C GLN A 45 -16.56 4.13 6.01
N TRP A 46 -15.62 3.30 5.53
CA TRP A 46 -14.93 2.28 6.32
C TRP A 46 -13.55 2.75 6.80
N CYS A 47 -13.09 3.92 6.35
CA CYS A 47 -11.82 4.52 6.74
C CYS A 47 -12.02 5.50 7.90
N ASP A 48 -11.49 5.18 9.08
CA ASP A 48 -11.50 6.09 10.22
C ASP A 48 -10.20 6.92 10.27
N GLY A 49 -10.34 8.25 10.22
CA GLY A 49 -9.23 9.19 10.39
C GLY A 49 -8.36 9.49 9.15
N LEU A 50 -8.67 8.94 7.97
CA LEU A 50 -7.96 9.23 6.72
C LEU A 50 -8.94 9.37 5.55
N ASP A 51 -9.10 10.59 5.03
CA ASP A 51 -9.92 10.90 3.86
C ASP A 51 -9.07 10.98 2.57
N ASP A 52 -9.72 11.00 1.39
CA ASP A 52 -9.00 11.06 0.11
C ASP A 52 -8.16 12.32 -0.04
N ALA A 53 -8.61 13.45 0.49
CA ALA A 53 -7.85 14.70 0.41
C ALA A 53 -6.52 14.62 1.18
N THR A 54 -6.57 14.09 2.41
CA THR A 54 -5.37 13.90 3.26
C THR A 54 -4.46 12.84 2.68
N ALA A 55 -5.02 11.72 2.21
CA ALA A 55 -4.25 10.66 1.58
C ALA A 55 -3.57 11.13 0.28
N SER A 56 -4.30 11.86 -0.56
CA SER A 56 -3.80 12.42 -1.82
C SER A 56 -2.68 13.43 -1.58
N ALA A 57 -2.83 14.31 -0.58
CA ALA A 57 -1.80 15.26 -0.19
C ALA A 57 -0.52 14.58 0.31
N GLN A 58 -0.63 13.49 1.08
CA GLN A 58 0.54 12.72 1.55
C GLN A 58 1.28 12.02 0.42
N LEU A 59 0.55 11.54 -0.59
CA LEU A 59 1.12 10.86 -1.76
C LEU A 59 1.56 11.81 -2.88
N GLY A 60 1.20 13.09 -2.81
CA GLY A 60 1.49 14.08 -3.84
C GLY A 60 0.70 13.87 -5.14
N VAL A 61 -0.50 13.32 -5.05
CA VAL A 61 -1.42 13.10 -6.18
C VAL A 61 -2.60 14.05 -6.09
N ASP A 62 -3.24 14.37 -7.22
CA ASP A 62 -4.35 15.32 -7.25
C ASP A 62 -5.62 14.79 -6.56
N ARG A 63 -5.89 13.48 -6.65
CA ARG A 63 -7.05 12.78 -6.07
C ARG A 63 -6.88 11.26 -6.16
N GLY A 64 -7.64 10.51 -5.36
CA GLY A 64 -7.63 9.04 -5.35
C GLY A 64 -6.48 8.44 -4.53
N GLY A 65 -5.84 9.23 -3.69
CA GLY A 65 -4.79 8.78 -2.79
C GLY A 65 -5.28 7.73 -1.78
N LEU A 66 -6.55 7.78 -1.37
CA LEU A 66 -7.08 6.79 -0.41
C LEU A 66 -7.09 5.37 -0.99
N ALA A 67 -7.34 5.23 -2.29
CA ALA A 67 -7.34 3.95 -2.99
C ALA A 67 -5.98 3.24 -2.91
N TYR A 68 -4.88 3.98 -2.86
CA TYR A 68 -3.54 3.41 -2.67
C TYR A 68 -3.36 2.81 -1.27
N TRP A 69 -3.88 3.47 -0.24
CA TRP A 69 -3.82 2.96 1.14
C TRP A 69 -4.69 1.72 1.32
N VAL A 70 -5.88 1.73 0.72
CA VAL A 70 -6.81 0.58 0.71
C VAL A 70 -6.18 -0.60 -0.02
N ALA A 71 -5.55 -0.34 -1.17
CA ALA A 71 -4.79 -1.34 -1.91
C ALA A 71 -3.65 -1.95 -1.10
N ALA A 72 -2.92 -1.13 -0.34
CA ALA A 72 -1.86 -1.62 0.52
C ALA A 72 -2.38 -2.48 1.69
N ALA A 73 -3.55 -2.15 2.25
CA ALA A 73 -4.14 -2.90 3.37
C ALA A 73 -4.75 -4.25 2.97
N ARG A 74 -5.16 -4.42 1.71
CA ARG A 74 -5.74 -5.68 1.20
C ARG A 74 -4.69 -6.78 0.97
N GLU A 75 -3.47 -6.40 0.62
CA GLU A 75 -2.37 -7.32 0.27
C GLU A 75 -1.61 -7.83 1.50
#